data_AF-A0A1N6YDM4-F1
#
_entry.id   AF-A0A1N6YDM4-F1
#
_cell.length_a   1.000
_cell.length_b   1.000
_cell.length_c   1.000
_cell.angle_alpha   90.00
_cell.angle_beta   90.00
_cell.angle_gamma   90.00
#
_symmetry.space_group_name_H-M   'P 1'
#
loop_
_entity.id
_entity.type
_entity.pdbx_description
1 polymer ?
#
loop_
_entity_poly.entity_id
_entity_poly.type
_entity_poly.pdbx_seq_one_letter_code
_entity_poly.pdbx_strand_id
1 'polypeptide(L)'
;MELQPLTLAIADDHTLFRKGVIEILKNFEEITVISDAANGVELLEKIEANLPDIIMLDLEMPDMDGIAVARYVLSKYPTVKILVVSMYGEEELVRKLLDEGVHGYLLKSADPEELREVLQLLRNGKTHYPVFSQNFFTLR
;
A
#
# COMPACT_ATOMS: atom_id res chain seq x y z
N MET A 1 25.69 5.44 8.64
CA MET A 1 24.85 4.24 8.58
C MET A 1 24.26 4.20 7.19
N GLU A 2 24.52 3.16 6.42
CA GLU A 2 23.73 2.91 5.21
C GLU A 2 22.29 2.71 5.65
N LEU A 3 21.38 3.52 5.09
CA LEU A 3 19.95 3.36 5.32
C LEU A 3 19.55 2.02 4.72
N GLN A 4 19.01 1.11 5.53
CA GLN A 4 18.46 -0.14 5.01
C GLN A 4 17.39 0.17 3.96
N PRO A 5 17.30 -0.59 2.85
CA PRO A 5 16.24 -0.42 1.87
C PRO A 5 14.86 -0.56 2.51
N LEU A 6 13.90 0.22 2.02
CA LEU A 6 12.49 0.08 2.41
C LEU A 6 11.96 -1.26 1.93
N THR A 7 11.43 -2.09 2.82
CA THR A 7 10.83 -3.38 2.47
C THR A 7 9.35 -3.22 2.12
N LEU A 8 8.95 -3.74 0.97
CA LEU A 8 7.59 -3.65 0.44
C LEU A 8 7.00 -5.05 0.22
N ALA A 9 5.75 -5.24 0.62
CA ALA A 9 4.93 -6.33 0.12
C ALA A 9 3.82 -5.78 -0.80
N ILE A 10 3.46 -6.52 -1.85
CA ILE A 10 2.44 -6.10 -2.82
C ILE A 10 1.34 -7.15 -2.90
N ALA A 11 0.08 -6.74 -2.77
CA ALA A 11 -1.08 -7.59 -3.00
C ALA A 11 -1.99 -6.94 -4.03
N ASP A 12 -2.19 -7.64 -5.15
CA ASP A 12 -3.02 -7.22 -6.27
C ASP A 12 -3.37 -8.46 -7.09
N ASP A 13 -4.62 -8.70 -7.47
CA ASP A 13 -5.03 -9.88 -8.23
C ASP A 13 -4.65 -9.79 -9.73
N HIS A 14 -4.39 -8.58 -10.24
CA HIS A 14 -3.98 -8.32 -11.62
C HIS A 14 -2.50 -8.67 -11.83
N THR A 15 -2.25 -9.92 -12.19
CA THR A 15 -0.88 -10.49 -12.33
C THR A 15 0.06 -9.63 -13.18
N LEU A 16 -0.38 -9.10 -14.33
CA LEU A 16 0.47 -8.28 -15.20
C LEU A 16 0.85 -6.95 -14.54
N PHE A 17 -0.10 -6.29 -13.86
CA PHE A 17 0.15 -5.05 -13.12
C PHE A 17 1.13 -5.30 -11.97
N ARG A 18 0.84 -6.30 -11.13
CA ARG A 18 1.70 -6.68 -9.99
C ARG A 18 3.15 -6.96 -10.43
N LYS A 19 3.34 -7.78 -11.47
CA LYS A 19 4.68 -8.09 -11.98
C LYS A 19 5.35 -6.89 -12.66
N GLY A 20 4.58 -6.05 -13.35
CA GLY A 20 5.08 -4.80 -13.95
C GLY A 20 5.61 -3.82 -12.91
N VAL A 21 4.85 -3.59 -11.83
CA VAL A 21 5.28 -2.73 -10.71
C VAL A 21 6.55 -3.27 -10.06
N ILE A 22 6.63 -4.57 -9.80
CA ILE A 22 7.83 -5.20 -9.24
C ILE A 22 9.05 -4.96 -10.14
N GLU A 23 8.90 -5.12 -11.45
CA GLU A 23 10.00 -4.91 -12.41
C GLU A 23 10.46 -3.44 -12.42
N ILE A 24 9.53 -2.50 -12.38
CA ILE A 24 9.82 -1.07 -12.31
C ILE A 24 10.57 -0.73 -11.02
N LEU A 25 10.11 -1.25 -9.87
CA LEU A 25 10.70 -0.98 -8.56
C LEU A 25 12.13 -1.50 -8.39
N LYS A 26 12.57 -2.47 -9.21
CA LYS A 26 13.99 -2.91 -9.22
C LYS A 26 14.97 -1.80 -9.62
N ASN A 27 14.50 -0.75 -10.29
CA ASN A 27 15.32 0.41 -10.64
C ASN A 27 15.52 1.39 -9.49
N PHE A 28 14.88 1.17 -8.33
CA PHE A 28 14.98 2.01 -7.14
C PHE A 28 15.70 1.23 -6.03
N GLU A 29 17.01 1.46 -5.89
CA GLU A 29 17.86 0.75 -4.91
C GLU A 29 17.40 0.94 -3.45
N GLU A 30 16.68 2.02 -3.17
CA GLU A 30 16.14 2.32 -1.86
C GLU A 30 14.86 1.55 -1.49
N ILE A 31 14.33 0.71 -2.40
CA ILE A 31 13.12 -0.11 -2.22
C ILE A 31 13.45 -1.58 -2.52
N THR A 32 12.94 -2.49 -1.70
CA THR A 32 13.07 -3.94 -1.91
C THR A 32 11.71 -4.61 -1.73
N VAL A 33 11.20 -5.21 -2.81
CA VAL A 33 9.98 -6.03 -2.72
C VAL A 33 10.35 -7.38 -2.12
N ILE A 34 9.86 -7.66 -0.91
CA ILE A 34 10.15 -8.90 -0.17
C ILE A 34 9.08 -9.97 -0.38
N SER A 35 7.89 -9.59 -0.85
CA SER A 35 6.76 -10.49 -1.07
C SER A 35 5.78 -9.92 -2.09
N ASP A 36 5.17 -10.79 -2.90
CA ASP A 36 4.00 -10.47 -3.74
C ASP A 36 2.93 -11.55 -3.63
N ALA A 37 1.66 -11.15 -3.66
CA ALA A 37 0.50 -12.03 -3.53
C ALA A 37 -0.64 -11.62 -4.48
N ALA A 38 -1.47 -12.58 -4.87
CA ALA A 38 -2.65 -12.37 -5.72
C ALA A 38 -3.94 -12.18 -4.92
N ASN A 39 -3.92 -12.37 -3.60
CA ASN A 39 -5.06 -12.14 -2.72
C ASN A 39 -4.62 -11.84 -1.27
N GLY A 40 -5.59 -11.45 -0.43
CA GLY A 40 -5.33 -11.11 0.97
C GLY A 40 -4.86 -12.27 1.83
N VAL A 41 -5.35 -13.49 1.62
CA VAL A 41 -4.96 -14.67 2.41
C VAL A 41 -3.48 -14.99 2.18
N GLU A 42 -3.08 -15.09 0.91
CA GLU A 42 -1.70 -15.34 0.50
C GLU A 42 -0.74 -14.24 1.00
N LEU A 43 -1.18 -12.98 0.97
CA LEU A 43 -0.40 -11.87 1.51
C LEU A 43 -0.13 -12.08 3.00
N LEU A 44 -1.16 -12.36 3.79
CA LEU A 44 -1.04 -12.51 5.24
C LEU A 44 -0.16 -13.71 5.63
N GLU A 45 -0.26 -14.82 4.89
CA GLU A 45 0.60 -15.99 5.08
C GLU A 45 2.08 -15.64 4.80
N LYS A 46 2.35 -14.92 3.70
CA LYS A 46 3.73 -14.60 3.27
C LYS A 46 4.43 -13.60 4.17
N ILE A 47 3.71 -12.64 4.77
CA ILE A 47 4.32 -11.61 5.62
C ILE A 47 4.52 -12.05 7.07
N GLU A 48 3.89 -13.14 7.51
CA GLU A 48 3.91 -13.56 8.92
C GLU A 48 5.34 -13.85 9.43
N ALA A 49 6.21 -14.41 8.58
CA ALA A 49 7.59 -14.72 8.94
C ALA A 49 8.54 -13.51 8.79
N ASN A 50 8.19 -12.53 7.96
CA ASN A 50 9.01 -11.35 7.68
C ASN A 50 8.12 -10.15 7.32
N LEU A 51 7.88 -9.29 8.31
CA LEU A 51 7.00 -8.14 8.15
C LEU A 51 7.65 -7.07 7.25
N PRO A 52 6.94 -6.57 6.22
CA PRO A 52 7.41 -5.43 5.44
C PRO A 52 7.23 -4.12 6.21
N ASP A 53 7.96 -3.08 5.80
CA ASP A 53 7.70 -1.71 6.27
C ASP A 53 6.37 -1.18 5.72
N ILE A 54 6.07 -1.49 4.46
CA ILE A 54 4.87 -1.06 3.75
C ILE A 54 4.21 -2.24 3.03
N ILE A 55 2.87 -2.27 3.05
CA ILE A 55 2.07 -3.08 2.14
C ILE A 55 1.42 -2.16 1.11
N MET A 56 1.68 -2.42 -0.17
CA MET A 56 0.91 -1.87 -1.29
C MET A 56 -0.26 -2.82 -1.56
N LEU A 57 -1.48 -2.33 -1.36
CA LEU A 57 -2.67 -3.16 -1.23
C LEU A 57 -3.76 -2.73 -2.21
N ASP A 58 -4.09 -3.60 -3.15
CA ASP A 58 -5.33 -3.50 -3.90
C ASP A 58 -6.54 -3.81 -3.01
N LEU A 59 -7.69 -3.22 -3.33
CA LEU A 59 -8.93 -3.43 -2.56
C LEU A 59 -9.81 -4.54 -3.13
N GLU A 60 -9.75 -4.78 -4.43
CA GLU A 60 -10.63 -5.68 -5.16
C GLU A 60 -9.91 -7.00 -5.45
N MET A 61 -9.76 -7.82 -4.41
CA MET A 61 -9.11 -9.13 -4.51
C MET A 61 -10.07 -10.27 -4.17
N PRO A 62 -9.89 -11.47 -4.75
CA PRO A 62 -10.64 -12.65 -4.36
C PRO A 62 -10.30 -13.09 -2.92
N ASP A 63 -11.13 -13.95 -2.35
CA ASP A 63 -10.99 -14.61 -1.03
C ASP A 63 -11.04 -13.68 0.19
N MET A 64 -10.18 -12.67 0.25
CA MET A 64 -10.13 -11.66 1.30
C MET A 64 -9.83 -10.30 0.67
N ASP A 65 -10.79 -9.38 0.77
CA ASP A 65 -10.68 -8.04 0.20
C ASP A 65 -9.65 -7.17 0.95
N GLY A 66 -9.19 -6.10 0.29
CA GLY A 66 -8.14 -5.24 0.84
C GLY A 66 -8.57 -4.47 2.09
N ILE A 67 -9.87 -4.22 2.32
CA ILE A 67 -10.35 -3.55 3.54
C ILE A 67 -10.20 -4.50 4.73
N ALA A 68 -10.58 -5.76 4.57
CA ALA A 68 -10.42 -6.79 5.58
C ALA A 68 -8.92 -7.01 5.89
N VAL A 69 -8.07 -7.04 4.87
CA VAL A 69 -6.61 -7.13 5.05
C VAL A 69 -6.10 -5.92 5.82
N ALA A 70 -6.50 -4.71 5.45
CA ALA A 70 -6.07 -3.48 6.11
C ALA A 70 -6.43 -3.49 7.60
N ARG A 71 -7.67 -3.81 7.94
CA ARG A 71 -8.13 -3.95 9.33
C ARG A 71 -7.29 -4.94 10.13
N TYR A 72 -7.06 -6.12 9.55
CA TYR A 72 -6.27 -7.16 10.20
C TYR A 72 -4.82 -6.72 10.45
N VAL A 73 -4.17 -6.16 9.43
CA VAL A 73 -2.77 -5.71 9.51
C VAL A 73 -2.64 -4.55 10.51
N LEU A 74 -3.52 -3.54 10.45
CA LEU A 74 -3.45 -2.41 11.37
C LEU A 74 -3.68 -2.83 12.82
N SER A 75 -4.52 -3.85 13.06
CA SER A 75 -4.74 -4.42 14.40
C SER A 75 -3.59 -5.30 14.89
N LYS A 76 -3.03 -6.17 14.03
CA LYS A 76 -2.02 -7.17 14.43
C LYS A 76 -0.58 -6.64 14.34
N TYR A 77 -0.32 -5.75 13.39
CA TYR A 77 1.01 -5.24 13.03
C TYR A 77 1.00 -3.70 12.90
N PRO A 78 0.80 -2.95 13.99
CA PRO A 78 0.58 -1.50 13.95
C PRO A 78 1.78 -0.68 13.42
N THR A 79 2.96 -1.28 13.32
CA THR A 79 4.16 -0.66 12.73
C THR A 79 4.13 -0.70 11.19
N VAL A 80 3.41 -1.66 10.59
CA VAL A 80 3.33 -1.85 9.14
C VAL A 80 2.44 -0.75 8.55
N LYS A 81 2.95 -0.06 7.54
CA LYS A 81 2.19 0.98 6.83
C LYS A 81 1.44 0.36 5.67
N ILE A 82 0.30 0.97 5.33
CA ILE A 82 -0.55 0.50 4.23
C ILE A 82 -0.71 1.64 3.24
N LEU A 83 -0.30 1.37 2.01
CA LEU A 83 -0.58 2.16 0.82
C LEU A 83 -1.64 1.44 0.02
N VAL A 84 -2.86 1.95 0.00
CA VAL A 84 -3.89 1.41 -0.87
C VAL A 84 -3.66 1.87 -2.30
N VAL A 85 -3.86 0.97 -3.26
CA VAL A 85 -3.84 1.27 -4.69
C VAL A 85 -5.16 0.89 -5.34
N SER A 86 -5.68 1.74 -6.22
CA SER A 86 -6.96 1.50 -6.90
C SER A 86 -7.02 2.15 -8.28
N MET A 87 -7.83 1.57 -9.17
CA MET A 87 -8.16 2.17 -10.48
C MET A 87 -9.00 3.44 -10.35
N TYR A 88 -9.75 3.56 -9.26
CA TYR A 88 -10.69 4.65 -9.03
C TYR A 88 -10.24 5.53 -7.89
N GLY A 89 -10.77 6.75 -7.81
CA GLY A 89 -10.51 7.70 -6.73
C GLY A 89 -11.83 8.18 -6.13
N GLU A 90 -12.70 7.25 -5.75
CA GLU A 90 -14.02 7.61 -5.25
C GLU A 90 -13.95 8.18 -3.83
N GLU A 91 -14.68 9.27 -3.62
CA GLU A 91 -14.65 10.05 -2.37
C GLU A 91 -15.02 9.22 -1.14
N GLU A 92 -16.10 8.45 -1.25
CA GLU A 92 -16.62 7.61 -0.17
C GLU A 92 -15.64 6.51 0.22
N LEU A 93 -14.96 5.91 -0.77
CA LEU A 93 -13.97 4.87 -0.56
C LEU A 93 -12.74 5.40 0.17
N VAL A 94 -12.19 6.52 -0.30
CA VAL A 94 -11.04 7.17 0.35
C VAL A 94 -11.38 7.55 1.79
N ARG A 95 -12.59 8.07 2.04
CA ARG A 95 -13.06 8.39 3.40
C ARG A 95 -13.13 7.16 4.30
N LYS A 96 -13.67 6.04 3.82
CA LYS A 96 -13.70 4.78 4.59
C LYS A 96 -12.30 4.33 4.98
N LEU A 97 -11.35 4.35 4.04
CA LEU A 97 -9.97 3.93 4.31
C LEU A 97 -9.24 4.85 5.29
N LEU A 98 -9.55 6.16 5.26
CA LEU A 98 -9.06 7.11 6.26
C LEU A 98 -9.56 6.77 7.66
N ASP A 99 -10.85 6.41 7.79
CA ASP A 99 -11.43 6.03 9.07
C ASP A 99 -10.86 4.68 9.59
N GLU A 100 -10.44 3.79 8.69
CA GLU A 100 -9.72 2.55 9.06
C GLU A 100 -8.27 2.78 9.52
N GLY A 101 -7.68 3.96 9.24
CA GLY A 101 -6.30 4.27 9.62
C GLY A 101 -5.24 3.78 8.61
N VAL A 102 -5.62 3.59 7.35
CA VAL A 102 -4.66 3.42 6.24
C VAL A 102 -3.72 4.64 6.18
N HIS A 103 -2.50 4.48 5.66
CA HIS A 103 -1.49 5.54 5.68
C HIS A 103 -1.37 6.30 4.36
N GLY A 104 -1.77 5.68 3.25
CA GLY A 104 -1.91 6.39 2.01
C GLY A 104 -2.80 5.72 0.97
N TYR A 105 -3.09 6.46 -0.08
CA TYR A 105 -3.90 6.04 -1.21
C TYR A 105 -3.26 6.57 -2.51
N LEU A 106 -3.09 5.71 -3.49
CA LEU A 106 -2.52 6.05 -4.79
C LEU A 106 -3.34 5.46 -5.94
N LEU A 107 -3.49 6.19 -7.03
CA LEU A 107 -4.15 5.66 -8.22
C LEU A 107 -3.21 4.72 -8.97
N LYS A 108 -3.72 3.61 -9.51
CA LYS A 108 -2.92 2.68 -10.35
C LYS A 108 -2.40 3.33 -11.65
N SER A 109 -2.94 4.50 -12.03
CA SER A 109 -2.46 5.32 -13.14
C SER A 109 -1.28 6.24 -12.79
N ALA A 110 -0.88 6.28 -11.51
CA ALA A 110 0.28 7.04 -11.06
C ALA A 110 1.54 6.59 -11.80
N ASP A 111 2.44 7.53 -12.04
CA ASP A 111 3.73 7.19 -12.63
C ASP A 111 4.66 6.54 -11.58
N PRO A 112 5.73 5.84 -12.02
CA PRO A 112 6.67 5.19 -11.12
C PRO A 112 7.36 6.11 -10.11
N GLU A 113 7.62 7.37 -10.48
CA GLU A 113 8.27 8.32 -9.59
C GLU A 113 7.30 8.77 -8.50
N GLU A 114 6.03 9.00 -8.84
CA GLU A 114 4.99 9.28 -7.86
C GLU A 114 4.84 8.14 -6.84
N LEU A 115 4.82 6.87 -7.30
CA LEU A 115 4.81 5.71 -6.41
C LEU A 115 6.03 5.72 -5.48
N ARG A 116 7.23 5.97 -6.01
CA ARG A 116 8.47 6.04 -5.22
C ARG A 116 8.40 7.15 -4.17
N GLU A 117 7.98 8.35 -4.54
CA GLU A 117 7.83 9.48 -3.64
C GLU A 117 6.84 9.18 -2.51
N VAL A 118 5.69 8.58 -2.82
CA VAL A 118 4.69 8.18 -1.84
C VAL A 118 5.24 7.13 -0.87
N LEU A 119 5.95 6.11 -1.36
CA LEU A 119 6.59 5.11 -0.50
C LEU A 119 7.61 5.76 0.46
N GLN A 120 8.39 6.74 -0.01
CA GLN A 120 9.31 7.48 0.87
C GLN A 120 8.60 8.40 1.87
N LEU A 121 7.48 9.02 1.50
CA LEU A 121 6.65 9.80 2.43
C LEU A 121 6.15 8.92 3.58
N LEU A 122 5.60 7.75 3.26
CA LEU A 122 5.07 6.79 4.23
C LEU A 122 6.17 6.24 5.13
N ARG A 123 7.35 5.91 4.57
CA ARG A 123 8.54 5.52 5.33
C ARG A 123 8.91 6.55 6.40
N ASN A 124 8.76 7.83 6.08
CA ASN A 124 9.06 8.95 6.99
C ASN A 124 7.90 9.29 7.94
N GLY A 125 6.89 8.42 8.07
CA GLY A 125 5.76 8.60 8.98
C GLY A 125 4.73 9.63 8.52
N LYS A 126 4.81 10.08 7.26
CA LYS A 126 3.81 10.96 6.66
C LYS A 126 2.70 10.13 5.99
N THR A 127 1.61 10.79 5.67
CA THR A 127 0.49 10.19 4.93
C THR A 127 0.36 10.83 3.54
N HIS A 128 -0.24 10.10 2.59
CA HIS A 128 -0.50 10.60 1.24
C HIS A 128 -1.90 10.23 0.78
N TYR A 129 -2.69 11.20 0.35
CA TYR A 129 -4.03 10.97 -0.19
C TYR A 129 -4.30 11.90 -1.37
N PRO A 130 -5.19 11.51 -2.29
CA PRO A 130 -5.57 12.35 -3.42
C PRO A 130 -5.99 13.75 -3.00
N VAL A 131 -5.70 14.75 -3.83
CA VAL A 131 -5.97 16.18 -3.52
C VAL A 131 -7.43 16.44 -3.13
N PHE A 132 -8.39 15.76 -3.75
CA PHE A 132 -9.81 15.93 -3.44
C PHE A 132 -10.16 15.55 -1.99
N SER A 133 -9.33 14.71 -1.35
CA SER A 133 -9.56 14.24 0.02
C SER A 133 -9.07 15.21 1.11
N GLN A 134 -8.38 16.30 0.75
CA GLN A 134 -7.88 17.27 1.72
C GLN A 134 -8.99 17.90 2.57
N ASN A 135 -10.21 18.00 2.02
CA ASN A 135 -11.38 18.51 2.72
C ASN A 135 -11.87 17.60 3.86
N PHE A 136 -11.46 16.32 3.93
CA PHE A 136 -11.84 15.43 5.03
C PHE A 136 -11.09 15.73 6.32
N PHE A 137 -9.87 16.26 6.20
CA PHE A 137 -9.02 16.57 7.35
C PHE A 137 -9.41 17.87 8.05
N THR A 138 -10.11 18.77 7.35
CA THR A 138 -10.60 20.04 7.91
C THR A 138 -11.96 19.94 8.62
N LEU A 139 -12.61 18.77 8.55
CA LEU A 139 -13.93 18.51 9.15
C LEU A 139 -13.87 17.79 10.51
N ARG A 140 -12.68 17.65 11.12
CA ARG A 140 -12.47 17.10 12.47
C ARG A 140 -12.18 18.19 13.50
#